data_AF-A0A520F3L4-F1
#
_entry.id   AF-A0A520F3L4-F1
#
_cell.length_a   1.000
_cell.length_b   1.000
_cell.length_c   1.000
_cell.angle_alpha   90.00
_cell.angle_beta   90.00
_cell.angle_gamma   90.00
#
_symmetry.space_group_name_H-M   'P 1'
#
loop_
_entity.id
_entity.type
_entity.pdbx_description
1 polymer ?
#
loop_
_entity_poly.entity_id
_entity_poly.type
_entity_poly.pdbx_seq_one_letter_code
_entity_poly.pdbx_strand_id
1 'polypeptide(L)' 'MTIDDEEATRPASLVDTLPSRHRTVLRLRLAHRLPVVEVARILGTNVEAVLLLQHAALDMLRGRLAAEAGQEDGPADHRY' A
#
# COMPACT_ATOMS: atom_id res chain seq x y z
N MET A 1 0.04 2.56 -38.18
CA MET A 1 0.03 1.08 -38.23
C MET A 1 1.46 0.67 -37.87
N THR A 2 1.80 0.16 -36.71
CA THR A 2 1.13 -0.58 -35.61
C THR A 2 2.03 -0.35 -34.37
N ILE A 3 1.50 0.25 -33.31
CA ILE A 3 1.26 -0.40 -32.00
C ILE A 3 2.46 -1.23 -31.54
N ASP A 4 3.19 -0.68 -30.57
CA ASP A 4 3.55 -1.40 -29.36
C ASP A 4 3.44 -0.39 -28.21
N ASP A 5 2.18 -0.21 -27.77
CA ASP A 5 1.81 0.24 -26.43
C ASP A 5 2.35 -0.81 -25.45
N GLU A 6 3.66 -0.76 -25.20
CA GLU A 6 4.30 -1.42 -24.08
C GLU A 6 4.66 -0.35 -23.04
N GLU A 7 3.72 0.55 -22.71
CA GLU A 7 3.62 1.05 -21.35
C GLU A 7 3.24 -0.17 -20.50
N ALA A 8 4.27 -0.98 -20.20
CA ALA A 8 4.24 -2.04 -19.22
C ALA A 8 3.50 -1.46 -18.02
N THR A 9 2.27 -1.94 -17.83
CA THR A 9 1.45 -1.65 -16.67
C THR A 9 2.34 -2.01 -15.49
N ARG A 10 2.99 -0.99 -14.90
CA ARG A 10 3.83 -1.18 -13.73
C ARG A 10 2.97 -1.98 -12.76
N PRO A 11 3.54 -2.96 -12.03
CA PRO A 11 2.79 -3.59 -10.96
C PRO A 11 2.24 -2.45 -10.11
N ALA A 12 0.91 -2.30 -10.08
CA ALA A 12 0.26 -1.28 -9.28
C ALA A 12 0.81 -1.52 -7.88
N SER A 13 1.63 -0.59 -7.37
CA SER A 13 2.30 -0.82 -6.09
C SER A 13 1.22 -1.15 -5.08
N LEU A 14 1.44 -2.07 -4.14
CA LEU A 14 0.43 -2.35 -3.10
C LEU A 14 -0.03 -1.07 -2.41
N VAL A 15 0.88 -0.11 -2.27
CA VAL A 15 0.62 1.24 -1.77
C VAL A 15 -0.31 2.07 -2.68
N ASP A 16 -0.35 1.80 -3.98
CA ASP A 16 -1.25 2.42 -4.95
C ASP A 16 -2.72 1.99 -4.83
N THR A 17 -2.99 0.92 -4.10
CA THR A 17 -4.35 0.50 -3.75
C THR A 17 -4.90 1.24 -2.54
N LEU A 18 -4.05 1.90 -1.75
CA LEU A 18 -4.46 2.62 -0.56
C LEU A 18 -5.13 3.96 -0.89
N PRO A 19 -6.09 4.42 -0.06
CA PRO A 19 -6.64 5.76 -0.18
C PRO A 19 -5.54 6.82 -0.11
N SER A 20 -5.72 7.92 -0.85
CA SER A 20 -4.72 8.98 -1.02
C SER A 20 -4.09 9.45 0.30
N ARG A 21 -4.90 9.65 1.34
CA ARG A 21 -4.43 10.10 2.65
C ARG A 21 -3.54 9.07 3.37
N HIS A 22 -3.86 7.78 3.25
CA HIS A 22 -3.07 6.68 3.82
C HIS A 22 -1.74 6.53 3.10
N ARG A 23 -1.75 6.64 1.77
CA ARG A 23 -0.55 6.64 0.93
C ARG A 23 0.41 7.77 1.31
N THR A 24 -0.10 8.98 1.47
CA THR A 24 0.71 10.15 1.87
C THR A 24 1.38 9.94 3.22
N VAL A 25 0.65 9.43 4.22
CA VAL A 25 1.21 9.14 5.55
C VAL A 25 2.34 8.12 5.46
N LEU A 26 2.13 7.01 4.75
CA LEU A 26 3.17 5.98 4.61
C LEU A 26 4.39 6.49 3.84
N ARG A 27 4.19 7.28 2.78
CA ARG A 27 5.30 7.85 2.00
C ARG A 27 6.15 8.79 2.85
N LEU A 28 5.53 9.68 3.62
CA LEU A 28 6.26 10.60 4.51
C LEU A 28 6.98 9.86 5.64
N ARG A 29 6.34 8.85 6.26
CA ARG A 29 6.89 8.12 7.41
C ARG A 29 7.94 7.08 7.04
N LEU A 30 7.77 6.36 5.94
CA LEU A 30 8.62 5.22 5.58
C LEU A 30 9.64 5.55 4.51
N ALA A 31 9.24 6.23 3.44
CA ALA A 31 10.16 6.60 2.36
C ALA A 31 11.02 7.81 2.73
N HIS A 32 10.41 8.85 3.31
CA HIS A 32 11.11 10.07 3.72
C HIS A 32 11.57 10.06 5.19
N ARG A 33 11.22 9.01 5.96
CA ARG A 33 11.64 8.81 7.37
C ARG A 33 11.32 10.00 8.29
N LEU A 34 10.29 10.78 7.98
CA LEU A 34 9.93 11.94 8.78
C LEU A 34 9.37 11.52 10.15
N PRO A 35 9.68 12.27 11.23
CA PRO A 35 9.09 12.03 12.53
C PRO A 35 7.59 12.33 12.52
N VAL A 36 6.84 11.62 13.36
CA VAL A 36 5.36 11.68 13.37
C VAL A 36 4.83 13.10 13.64
N VAL A 37 5.52 13.86 14.49
CA VAL A 37 5.19 15.24 14.82
C VAL A 37 5.31 16.15 13.59
N GLU A 38 6.33 15.93 12.76
CA GLU A 38 6.53 16.71 11.54
C GLU A 38 5.51 16.35 10.46
N VAL A 39 5.15 15.08 10.35
CA VAL A 39 4.06 14.63 9.46
C VAL A 39 2.72 15.24 9.88
N ALA A 40 2.44 15.27 11.20
CA ALA A 40 1.24 15.90 11.73
C ALA A 40 1.18 17.39 11.36
N ARG A 41 2.30 18.11 11.49
CA ARG A 41 2.44 19.50 11.06
C ARG A 41 2.20 19.67 9.56
N ILE A 42 2.83 18.84 8.71
CA ILE A 42 2.66 18.90 7.24
C ILE A 42 1.21 18.66 6.83
N LEU A 43 0.54 17.74 7.51
CA LEU A 43 -0.85 17.35 7.19
C LEU A 43 -1.90 18.20 7.90
N GLY A 44 -1.50 19.20 8.70
CA GLY A 44 -2.42 20.05 9.46
C GLY A 44 -3.30 19.27 10.43
N THR A 45 -2.76 18.24 11.08
CA THR A 45 -3.50 17.34 12.00
C THR A 45 -2.69 17.09 13.27
N ASN A 46 -3.24 16.33 14.22
CA ASN A 46 -2.52 15.90 15.42
C ASN A 46 -1.77 14.57 15.23
N VAL A 47 -0.89 14.25 16.19
CA VAL A 47 -0.03 13.06 16.15
C VAL A 47 -0.87 11.78 16.21
N GLU A 48 -1.93 11.77 17.02
CA GLU A 48 -2.81 10.60 17.18
C GLU A 48 -3.46 10.21 15.86
N ALA A 49 -3.95 11.19 15.09
CA ALA A 49 -4.54 10.96 13.78
C ALA A 49 -3.54 10.41 12.76
N VAL A 50 -2.28 10.88 12.80
CA VAL A 50 -1.23 10.33 11.93
C VAL A 50 -0.94 8.87 12.28
N LEU A 51 -0.85 8.54 13.58
CA LEU A 51 -0.63 7.17 14.04
C LEU A 51 -1.80 6.27 13.65
N LEU A 52 -3.04 6.71 13.83
CA LEU A 52 -4.24 5.96 13.43
C LEU A 52 -4.25 5.69 11.92
N LEU A 53 -3.99 6.72 11.11
CA LEU A 53 -3.90 6.58 9.65
C LEU A 53 -2.76 5.63 9.24
N GLN A 54 -1.62 5.71 9.92
CA GLN A 54 -0.50 4.80 9.66
C GLN A 54 -0.89 3.35 9.99
N HIS A 55 -1.55 3.12 11.12
CA HIS A 55 -1.93 1.78 11.55
C HIS A 55 -2.95 1.17 10.58
N ALA A 56 -4.02 1.91 10.28
CA ALA A 56 -5.03 1.51 9.31
C ALA A 56 -4.43 1.20 7.93
N ALA A 57 -3.50 2.04 7.46
CA ALA A 57 -2.82 1.81 6.18
C ALA A 57 -2.02 0.50 6.17
N LEU A 58 -1.28 0.21 7.25
CA LEU A 58 -0.50 -1.01 7.36
C LEU A 58 -1.39 -2.25 7.46
N ASP A 59 -2.51 -2.17 8.17
CA ASP A 59 -3.45 -3.28 8.28
C ASP A 59 -4.12 -3.62 6.95
N MET A 60 -4.47 -2.61 6.15
CA MET A 60 -4.94 -2.81 4.78
C MET A 60 -3.89 -3.52 3.92
N LEU A 61 -2.62 -3.10 3.99
CA LEU A 61 -1.53 -3.73 3.24
C LEU A 61 -1.31 -5.19 3.68
N ARG A 62 -1.34 -5.45 4.99
CA ARG A 62 -1.21 -6.83 5.53
C ARG A 62 -2.36 -7.71 5.09
N GLY A 63 -3.59 -7.22 5.15
CA GLY A 63 -4.77 -7.96 4.68
C GLY A 63 -4.66 -8.30 3.19
N ARG A 64 -4.13 -7.39 2.38
CA ARG A 64 -3.92 -7.64 0.95
C ARG A 64 -2.84 -8.67 0.69
N LEU A 65 -1.70 -8.56 1.38
CA LEU A 65 -0.61 -9.55 1.29
C LEU A 65 -1.09 -10.95 1.71
N ALA A 66 -1.92 -11.04 2.75
CA ALA A 66 -2.50 -12.30 3.19
C ALA A 66 -3.48 -12.89 2.16
N ALA A 67 -4.28 -12.04 1.50
CA ALA A 67 -5.19 -12.48 0.43
C ALA A 67 -4.45 -12.99 -0.81
N GLU A 68 -3.34 -12.34 -1.17
CA GLU A 68 -2.48 -12.76 -2.29
C GLU A 68 -1.74 -14.07 -1.95
N ALA A 69 -1.21 -14.21 -0.73
CA ALA A 69 -0.57 -15.44 -0.28
C ALA A 69 -1.53 -16.64 -0.21
N GLY A 70 -2.80 -16.41 0.17
CA GLY A 70 -3.81 -17.47 0.22
C GLY A 70 -4.34 -17.91 -1.15
N GLN A 71 -3.98 -17.21 -2.24
CA GLN A 71 -4.36 -17.56 -3.61
C GLN A 71 -3.41 -18.57 -4.27
N GLU A 72 -2.20 -18.77 -3.72
CA GLU A 72 -1.22 -19.75 -4.23
C GLU A 72 -1.52 -21.19 -3.77
N ASP A 73 -2.35 -21.40 -2.74
CA ASP A 73 -2.79 -22.72 -2.24
C ASP A 73 -4.14 -23.17 -2.85
N GLY A 74 -4.33 -23.00 -4.16
CA GLY A 74 -5.41 -23.66 -4.90
C GLY A 74 -5.14 -25.17 -5.01
N PRO A 75 -6.14 -26.06 -4.88
CA PRO A 75 -5.92 -27.49 -4.77
C PRO A 75 -5.22 -27.99 -6.03
N ALA A 76 -4.01 -28.53 -5.85
CA ALA A 76 -3.36 -29.33 -6.87
C ALA A 76 -4.30 -30.50 -7.18
N ASP A 77 -5.08 -30.36 -8.24
CA ASP A 77 -5.78 -31.45 -8.93
C ASP A 77 -4.68 -32.35 -9.50
N HIS A 78 -4.09 -33.19 -8.65
CA HIS A 78 -3.28 -34.33 -9.07
C HIS A 78 -4.25 -35.43 -9.45
N ARG A 79 -4.91 -35.20 -10.58
CA ARG A 79 -5.51 -36.24 -11.40
C ARG A 79 -4.38 -36.78 -12.28
N TYR A 80 -3.93 -38.00 -11.98
CA TYR A 80 -3.68 -39.11 -12.91
C TYR A 80 -2.99 -40.27 -12.18
#